data_AF-A0A090VIG7-F1
#
_entry.id   AF-A0A090VIG7-F1
#
_cell.length_a   1.000
_cell.length_b   1.000
_cell.length_c   1.000
_cell.angle_alpha   90.00
_cell.angle_beta   90.00
_cell.angle_gamma   90.00
#
_symmetry.space_group_name_H-M   'P 1'
#
loop_
_entity.id
_entity.type
_entity.pdbx_description
1 polymer ?
#
loop_
_entity_poly.entity_id
_entity_poly.type
_entity_poly.pdbx_seq_one_letter_code
_entity_poly.pdbx_strand_id
1 'polypeptide(L)'
;MVNKSVYQIIQYFKFLLKSTNEHGVHSPFVYDLITKCFYDKANYPGYKTIIDYKAALLKNNNLIQVIDLGAGSQVMKQKERSISKMAKNAGSTNKRAKLLYRLSNYFKPENSLELGTSLGIATAALHLGNPQASITTIEGCPNISAFSKSNFEVFKLKKLRLLQVILMMKLNNLKPIVTI
;
A
#
# COMPACT_ATOMS: atom_id res chain seq x y z
N MET A 1 22.43 -8.37 26.92
CA MET A 1 21.48 -7.81 25.92
C MET A 1 21.91 -8.28 24.52
N VAL A 2 21.09 -9.08 23.83
CA VAL A 2 21.39 -9.43 22.42
C VAL A 2 21.19 -8.19 21.56
N ASN A 3 22.21 -7.83 20.78
CA ASN A 3 22.14 -6.70 19.85
C ASN A 3 20.92 -6.89 18.90
N LYS A 4 20.07 -5.86 18.76
CA LYS A 4 18.85 -5.88 17.95
C LYS A 4 19.08 -6.39 16.52
N SER A 5 20.22 -6.07 15.92
CA SER A 5 20.59 -6.54 14.57
C SER A 5 20.91 -8.04 14.54
N VAL A 6 21.65 -8.55 15.53
CA VAL A 6 21.95 -9.99 15.67
C VAL A 6 20.66 -10.78 15.91
N TYR A 7 19.74 -10.25 16.73
CA TYR A 7 18.43 -10.85 16.93
C TYR A 7 17.66 -10.96 15.60
N GLN A 8 17.59 -9.90 14.80
CA GLN A 8 16.90 -9.92 13.50
C GLN A 8 17.50 -10.94 12.53
N ILE A 9 18.84 -11.04 12.47
CA ILE A 9 19.53 -12.02 11.63
C ILE A 9 19.17 -13.45 12.07
N ILE A 10 19.25 -13.74 13.38
CA ILE A 10 18.89 -15.06 13.92
C ILE A 10 17.43 -15.40 13.63
N GLN A 11 16.50 -14.45 13.83
CA GLN A 11 15.08 -14.67 13.51
C GLN A 11 14.86 -14.90 12.01
N TYR A 12 15.61 -14.22 11.14
CA TYR A 12 15.54 -14.44 9.71
C TYR A 12 16.01 -15.85 9.32
N PHE A 13 17.13 -16.33 9.86
CA PHE A 13 17.57 -17.73 9.62
C PHE A 13 16.57 -18.75 10.18
N LYS A 14 16.03 -18.52 11.39
CA LYS A 14 14.96 -19.36 11.95
C LYS A 14 13.74 -19.39 11.04
N PHE A 15 13.36 -18.24 10.46
CA PHE A 15 12.28 -18.17 9.49
C PHE A 15 12.61 -18.99 8.24
N LEU A 16 13.80 -18.83 7.63
CA LEU A 16 14.19 -19.58 6.43
C LEU A 16 14.17 -21.10 6.65
N LEU A 17 14.62 -21.56 7.81
CA LEU A 17 14.63 -23.00 8.16
C LEU A 17 13.23 -23.56 8.42
N LYS A 18 12.29 -22.72 8.87
CA LYS A 18 10.92 -23.14 9.22
C LYS A 18 9.89 -22.87 8.12
N SER A 19 10.19 -21.96 7.20
CA SER A 19 9.26 -21.57 6.15
C SER A 19 9.03 -22.73 5.19
N THR A 20 7.77 -23.00 4.88
CA THR A 20 7.37 -23.96 3.85
C THR A 20 7.03 -23.22 2.56
N ASN A 21 6.96 -23.95 1.45
CA ASN A 21 6.49 -23.46 0.16
C ASN A 21 5.08 -24.01 -0.13
N GLU A 22 4.59 -23.86 -1.35
CA GLU A 22 3.27 -24.34 -1.76
C GLU A 22 3.04 -25.83 -1.45
N HIS A 23 4.09 -26.66 -1.49
CA HIS A 23 3.99 -28.11 -1.22
C HIS A 23 3.73 -28.44 0.25
N GLY A 24 3.99 -27.50 1.17
CA GLY A 24 3.67 -27.63 2.59
C GLY A 24 2.33 -27.02 3.00
N VAL A 25 1.53 -26.54 2.05
CA VAL A 25 0.24 -25.89 2.31
C VAL A 25 -0.90 -26.87 2.10
N HIS A 26 -1.66 -27.16 3.16
CA HIS A 26 -2.81 -28.08 3.09
C HIS A 26 -4.13 -27.41 2.70
N SER A 27 -4.25 -26.08 2.85
CA SER A 27 -5.46 -25.36 2.46
C SER A 27 -5.47 -25.13 0.95
N PRO A 28 -6.46 -25.68 0.20
CA PRO A 28 -6.55 -25.48 -1.25
C PRO A 28 -6.64 -23.99 -1.62
N PHE A 29 -7.36 -23.20 -0.80
CA PHE A 29 -7.46 -21.75 -0.98
C PHE A 29 -6.09 -21.06 -0.91
N VAL A 30 -5.28 -21.38 0.11
CA VAL A 30 -3.95 -20.77 0.28
C VAL A 30 -2.99 -21.27 -0.80
N TYR A 31 -3.06 -22.55 -1.17
CA TYR A 31 -2.29 -23.12 -2.27
C TYR A 31 -2.55 -22.38 -3.58
N ASP A 32 -3.83 -22.15 -3.91
CA ASP A 32 -4.24 -21.41 -5.10
C ASP A 32 -3.81 -19.94 -5.06
N LEU A 33 -3.96 -19.27 -3.91
CA LEU A 33 -3.49 -17.89 -3.74
C LEU A 33 -1.98 -17.76 -4.01
N ILE A 34 -1.19 -18.72 -3.50
CA ILE A 34 0.26 -18.73 -3.71
C ILE A 34 0.59 -18.99 -5.18
N THR A 35 0.09 -20.09 -5.73
CA THR A 35 0.50 -20.58 -7.05
C THR A 35 -0.09 -19.75 -8.19
N LYS A 36 -1.34 -19.29 -8.07
CA LYS A 36 -2.05 -18.55 -9.13
C LYS A 36 -1.95 -17.03 -9.00
N CYS A 37 -1.55 -16.49 -7.84
CA CYS A 37 -1.44 -15.03 -7.65
C CYS A 37 -0.04 -14.59 -7.17
N PHE A 38 0.55 -15.19 -6.14
CA PHE A 38 1.85 -14.72 -5.65
C PHE A 38 2.97 -15.02 -6.65
N TYR A 39 2.96 -16.23 -7.21
CA TYR A 39 3.97 -16.75 -8.14
C TYR A 39 3.70 -16.41 -9.60
N ASP A 40 2.56 -15.78 -9.90
CA ASP A 40 2.27 -15.32 -11.25
C ASP A 40 3.36 -14.33 -11.75
N LYS A 41 3.96 -14.72 -12.87
CA LYS A 41 5.06 -14.01 -13.56
C LYS A 41 4.57 -13.24 -14.80
N ALA A 42 3.27 -13.24 -15.09
CA ALA A 42 2.71 -12.52 -16.21
C ALA A 42 3.04 -11.02 -16.14
N ASN A 43 3.29 -10.44 -17.31
CA ASN A 43 3.54 -9.00 -17.42
C ASN A 43 2.24 -8.27 -17.75
N TYR A 44 1.62 -7.68 -16.73
CA TYR A 44 0.36 -6.97 -16.89
C TYR A 44 0.56 -5.55 -17.42
N PRO A 45 -0.33 -5.04 -18.30
CA PRO A 45 -0.26 -3.65 -18.77
C PRO A 45 -0.21 -2.61 -17.65
N GLY A 46 -0.96 -2.82 -16.56
CA GLY A 46 -1.00 -1.93 -15.41
C GLY A 46 0.34 -1.77 -14.70
N TYR A 47 1.29 -2.69 -14.86
CA TYR A 47 2.62 -2.59 -14.26
C TYR A 47 3.40 -1.38 -14.77
N LYS A 48 3.26 -1.04 -16.04
CA LYS A 48 3.90 0.15 -16.61
C LYS A 48 3.37 1.41 -15.92
N THR A 49 2.05 1.55 -15.80
CA THR A 49 1.42 2.69 -15.14
C THR A 49 1.83 2.82 -13.68
N ILE A 50 1.95 1.71 -12.93
CA ILE A 50 2.45 1.73 -11.54
C ILE A 50 3.89 2.26 -11.47
N ILE A 51 4.75 1.80 -12.39
CA ILE A 51 6.15 2.22 -12.44
C ILE A 51 6.25 3.69 -12.82
N ASP A 52 5.49 4.13 -13.82
CA ASP A 52 5.45 5.52 -14.27
C ASP A 52 4.92 6.45 -13.17
N TYR A 53 3.88 6.03 -12.44
CA TYR A 53 3.36 6.74 -11.26
C TYR A 53 4.45 6.95 -10.23
N LYS A 54 5.17 5.89 -9.85
CA LYS A 54 6.27 6.02 -8.89
C LYS A 54 7.43 6.85 -9.43
N ALA A 55 7.76 6.73 -10.71
CA ALA A 55 8.82 7.50 -11.35
C ALA A 55 8.50 9.00 -11.36
N ALA A 56 7.25 9.38 -11.61
CA ALA A 56 6.80 10.77 -11.53
C ALA A 56 6.99 11.35 -10.12
N LEU A 57 6.64 10.58 -9.08
CA LEU A 57 6.89 10.98 -7.69
C LEU A 57 8.38 11.11 -7.37
N LEU A 58 9.22 10.18 -7.84
CA LEU A 58 10.67 10.22 -7.60
C LEU A 58 11.37 11.40 -8.29
N LYS A 59 10.80 11.92 -9.39
CA LYS A 59 11.28 13.12 -10.07
C LYS A 59 10.76 14.42 -9.45
N ASN A 60 9.72 14.35 -8.61
CA ASN A 60 9.09 15.51 -8.01
C ASN A 60 9.85 15.93 -6.72
N ASN A 61 10.63 17.00 -6.81
CA ASN A 61 11.40 17.53 -5.69
C ASN A 61 10.65 18.55 -4.84
N ASN A 62 9.37 18.85 -5.16
CA ASN A 62 8.59 19.80 -4.39
C ASN A 62 8.44 19.34 -2.95
N LEU A 63 8.37 20.31 -2.05
CA LEU A 63 8.12 20.10 -0.64
C LEU A 63 6.61 20.06 -0.40
N ILE A 64 6.21 19.20 0.53
CA ILE A 64 4.84 19.13 1.02
C ILE A 64 4.85 19.21 2.55
N GLN A 65 3.95 20.01 3.09
CA GLN A 65 3.76 20.10 4.53
C GLN A 65 3.04 18.85 5.02
N VAL A 66 3.71 18.07 5.87
CA VAL A 66 3.22 16.81 6.41
C VAL A 66 2.86 16.99 7.88
N ILE A 67 1.63 16.65 8.22
CA ILE A 67 1.17 16.56 9.60
C ILE A 67 1.13 15.07 9.94
N ASP A 68 2.03 14.62 10.82
CA ASP A 68 2.07 13.22 11.25
C ASP A 68 0.99 13.00 12.32
N LEU A 69 -0.10 12.37 11.90
CA LEU A 69 -1.27 12.06 12.74
C LEU A 69 -1.32 10.57 13.13
N GLY A 70 -0.27 9.80 12.80
CA GLY A 70 -0.15 8.39 13.16
C GLY A 70 0.56 8.18 14.50
N ALA A 71 1.01 6.96 14.78
CA ALA A 71 1.76 6.60 15.99
C ALA A 71 3.14 7.30 16.12
N GLY A 72 3.42 8.29 15.28
CA GLY A 72 4.65 9.08 15.24
C GLY A 72 5.81 8.28 14.63
N SER A 73 6.26 8.66 13.44
CA SER A 73 7.60 8.26 13.03
C SER A 73 8.61 8.98 13.91
N GLN A 74 9.21 8.25 14.87
CA GLN A 74 10.30 8.74 15.74
C GLN A 74 11.53 9.25 14.95
N VAL A 75 11.58 8.99 13.64
CA VAL A 75 12.75 9.21 12.77
C VAL A 75 12.67 10.54 11.99
N MET A 76 11.50 11.17 11.83
CA MET A 76 11.37 12.38 10.98
C MET A 76 10.42 13.44 11.55
N LYS A 77 10.98 14.36 12.35
CA LYS A 77 10.28 15.53 12.95
C LYS A 77 10.06 16.71 11.98
N GLN A 78 10.41 16.59 10.70
CA GLN A 78 10.30 17.69 9.75
C GLN A 78 8.85 17.89 9.31
N LYS A 79 8.36 19.12 9.48
CA LYS A 79 7.02 19.58 9.04
C LYS A 79 6.89 19.62 7.52
N GLU A 80 8.01 19.74 6.80
CA GLU A 80 8.05 19.70 5.34
C GLU A 80 8.90 18.52 4.87
N ARG A 81 8.39 17.81 3.87
CA ARG A 81 9.07 16.64 3.31
C ARG A 81 9.08 16.76 1.78
N SER A 82 10.19 16.36 1.17
CA SER A 82 10.27 16.26 -0.28
C SER A 82 9.51 15.04 -0.77
N ILE A 83 8.68 15.21 -1.81
CA ILE A 83 7.89 14.13 -2.41
C ILE A 83 8.78 13.00 -2.90
N SER A 84 9.89 13.30 -3.58
CA SER A 84 10.84 12.31 -4.07
C SER A 84 11.46 11.49 -2.93
N LYS A 85 11.83 12.13 -1.82
CA LYS A 85 12.35 11.45 -0.62
C LYS A 85 11.29 10.56 0.03
N MET A 86 10.05 11.04 0.12
CA MET A 86 8.92 10.24 0.63
C MET A 86 8.65 9.02 -0.26
N ALA A 87 8.64 9.18 -1.58
CA ALA A 87 8.42 8.11 -2.54
C ALA A 87 9.56 7.07 -2.56
N LYS A 88 10.80 7.52 -2.35
CA LYS A 88 11.98 6.65 -2.22
C LYS A 88 11.87 5.73 -0.99
N ASN A 89 11.37 6.27 0.12
CA ASN A 89 11.22 5.56 1.38
C ASN A 89 9.81 4.95 1.59
N ALA A 90 8.92 5.05 0.60
CA ALA A 90 7.57 4.51 0.69
C ALA A 90 7.59 2.98 0.83
N GLY A 91 6.69 2.44 1.67
CA GLY A 91 6.57 1.00 1.92
C GLY A 91 6.29 0.17 0.65
N SER A 92 5.66 0.79 -0.34
CA SER A 92 5.29 0.20 -1.63
C SER A 92 6.45 0.25 -2.64
N THR A 93 7.37 -0.72 -2.52
CA THR A 93 8.35 -1.01 -3.57
C THR A 93 7.65 -1.47 -4.86
N ASN A 94 8.33 -1.45 -6.01
CA ASN A 94 7.73 -1.93 -7.27
C ASN A 94 7.26 -3.39 -7.16
N LYS A 95 8.03 -4.23 -6.43
CA LYS A 95 7.65 -5.63 -6.16
C LYS A 95 6.34 -5.72 -5.37
N ARG A 96 6.18 -4.91 -4.31
CA ARG A 96 4.97 -4.90 -3.48
C ARG A 96 3.78 -4.28 -4.21
N ALA A 97 3.98 -3.22 -4.99
CA ALA A 97 2.93 -2.63 -5.80
C ALA A 97 2.42 -3.62 -6.86
N LYS A 98 3.32 -4.35 -7.54
CA LYS A 98 2.93 -5.44 -8.45
C LYS A 98 2.17 -6.57 -7.73
N LEU A 99 2.56 -6.91 -6.49
CA LEU A 99 1.82 -7.88 -5.68
C LEU A 99 0.41 -7.39 -5.32
N LEU A 100 0.25 -6.12 -4.92
CA LEU A 100 -1.06 -5.52 -4.65
C LEU A 100 -1.96 -5.51 -5.88
N TYR A 101 -1.39 -5.22 -7.06
CA TYR A 101 -2.10 -5.38 -8.33
C TYR A 101 -2.60 -6.81 -8.51
N ARG A 102 -1.75 -7.81 -8.32
CA ARG A 102 -2.13 -9.23 -8.50
C ARG A 102 -3.20 -9.65 -7.49
N LEU A 103 -3.08 -9.23 -6.24
CA LEU A 103 -4.10 -9.46 -5.22
C LEU A 103 -5.46 -8.89 -5.64
N SER A 104 -5.49 -7.63 -6.09
CA SER A 104 -6.72 -7.00 -6.56
C SER A 104 -7.29 -7.70 -7.81
N ASN A 105 -6.44 -8.08 -8.77
CA ASN A 105 -6.84 -8.79 -9.99
C ASN A 105 -7.31 -10.23 -9.72
N TYR A 106 -6.75 -10.89 -8.70
CA TYR A 106 -7.06 -12.26 -8.32
C TYR A 106 -8.39 -12.33 -7.56
N PHE A 107 -8.54 -11.51 -6.50
CA PHE A 107 -9.74 -11.51 -5.68
C PHE A 107 -10.90 -10.73 -6.31
N LYS A 108 -10.60 -9.79 -7.22
CA LYS A 108 -11.57 -8.91 -7.88
C LYS A 108 -12.58 -8.31 -6.88
N PRO A 109 -12.13 -7.71 -5.76
CA PRO A 109 -13.05 -7.18 -4.77
C PRO A 109 -13.90 -6.07 -5.38
N GLU A 110 -15.21 -6.08 -5.13
CA GLU A 110 -16.10 -5.00 -5.56
C GLU A 110 -15.81 -3.70 -4.80
N ASN A 111 -15.48 -3.83 -3.52
CA ASN A 111 -15.20 -2.73 -2.60
C ASN A 111 -13.89 -2.99 -1.86
N SER A 112 -13.04 -1.98 -1.73
CA SER A 112 -11.81 -2.04 -0.93
C SER A 112 -11.70 -0.85 0.00
N LEU A 113 -11.25 -1.08 1.23
CA LEU A 113 -10.87 -0.06 2.19
C LEU A 113 -9.35 -0.08 2.37
N GLU A 114 -8.70 1.06 2.14
CA GLU A 114 -7.28 1.28 2.38
C GLU A 114 -7.09 2.29 3.52
N LEU A 115 -6.26 1.92 4.50
CA LEU A 115 -5.90 2.78 5.63
C LEU A 115 -4.49 3.34 5.41
N GLY A 116 -4.41 4.63 5.11
CA GLY A 116 -3.16 5.32 4.77
C GLY A 116 -2.92 5.36 3.27
N THR A 117 -3.45 6.38 2.61
CA THR A 117 -3.21 6.63 1.17
C THR A 117 -1.75 6.95 0.88
N SER A 118 -1.08 7.73 1.76
CA SER A 118 0.25 8.28 1.51
C SER A 118 0.29 8.97 0.13
N LEU A 119 1.37 8.83 -0.63
CA LEU A 119 1.49 9.35 -2.01
C LEU A 119 0.70 8.56 -3.06
N GLY A 120 -0.11 7.56 -2.67
CA GLY A 120 -1.05 6.87 -3.57
C GLY A 120 -0.49 5.72 -4.42
N ILE A 121 0.76 5.28 -4.19
CA ILE A 121 1.38 4.17 -4.97
C ILE A 121 0.61 2.85 -4.78
N ALA A 122 0.23 2.53 -3.55
CA ALA A 122 -0.54 1.32 -3.24
C ALA A 122 -1.97 1.40 -3.79
N THR A 123 -2.66 2.52 -3.56
CA THR A 123 -3.98 2.82 -4.12
C THR A 123 -4.01 2.64 -5.64
N ALA A 124 -3.02 3.20 -6.35
CA ALA A 124 -2.93 3.08 -7.80
C ALA A 124 -2.76 1.61 -8.24
N ALA A 125 -1.93 0.83 -7.52
CA ALA A 125 -1.74 -0.58 -7.81
C ALA A 125 -3.02 -1.41 -7.58
N LEU A 126 -3.74 -1.17 -6.48
CA LEU A 126 -5.03 -1.81 -6.20
C LEU A 126 -6.05 -1.49 -7.29
N HIS A 127 -6.18 -0.22 -7.67
CA HIS A 127 -7.11 0.22 -8.72
C HIS A 127 -6.79 -0.42 -10.06
N LEU A 128 -5.52 -0.41 -10.48
CA LEU A 128 -5.13 -0.96 -11.77
C LEU A 128 -5.34 -2.48 -11.84
N GLY A 129 -5.28 -3.19 -10.71
CA GLY A 129 -5.58 -4.62 -10.63
C GLY A 129 -7.06 -4.94 -10.78
N ASN A 130 -7.96 -4.04 -10.37
CA ASN A 130 -9.40 -4.16 -10.61
C ASN A 130 -10.03 -2.77 -10.84
N PRO A 131 -10.00 -2.24 -12.07
CA PRO A 131 -10.47 -0.87 -12.36
C PRO A 131 -11.97 -0.66 -12.15
N GLN A 132 -12.74 -1.76 -12.01
CA GLN A 132 -14.17 -1.70 -11.73
C GLN A 132 -14.50 -1.59 -10.24
N ALA A 133 -13.55 -1.94 -9.36
CA ALA A 133 -13.70 -1.85 -7.92
C ALA A 133 -13.86 -0.41 -7.45
N SER A 134 -14.66 -0.23 -6.41
CA SER A 134 -14.70 1.00 -5.63
C SER A 134 -13.67 0.94 -4.51
N ILE A 135 -12.70 1.84 -4.52
CA ILE A 135 -11.68 1.91 -3.46
C ILE A 135 -11.93 3.14 -2.61
N THR A 136 -12.18 2.93 -1.32
CA THR A 136 -12.16 3.99 -0.31
C THR A 136 -10.79 4.00 0.35
N THR A 137 -10.05 5.09 0.23
CA THR A 137 -8.72 5.24 0.84
C THR A 137 -8.73 6.41 1.83
N ILE A 138 -8.11 6.21 2.99
CA ILE A 138 -8.14 7.17 4.11
C ILE A 138 -6.76 7.77 4.32
N GLU A 139 -6.69 9.11 4.35
CA GLU A 139 -5.46 9.86 4.65
C GLU A 139 -5.70 10.90 5.74
N GLY A 140 -4.77 10.98 6.69
CA GLY A 140 -4.85 11.93 7.80
C GLY A 140 -4.36 13.31 7.40
N CYS A 141 -3.29 13.39 6.60
CA CYS A 141 -2.69 14.67 6.25
C CYS A 141 -3.44 15.35 5.10
N PRO A 142 -4.03 16.56 5.28
CA PRO A 142 -4.77 17.29 4.24
C PRO A 142 -3.97 17.47 2.95
N ASN A 143 -2.69 17.86 3.09
CA ASN A 143 -1.86 18.16 1.94
C ASN A 143 -1.53 16.89 1.15
N ILE A 144 -1.20 15.79 1.84
CA ILE A 144 -0.98 14.49 1.17
C ILE A 144 -2.26 14.00 0.51
N SER A 145 -3.41 14.14 1.19
CA SER A 145 -4.74 13.83 0.65
C SER A 145 -5.01 14.58 -0.67
N ALA A 146 -4.85 15.91 -0.66
CA ALA A 146 -5.05 16.75 -1.85
C ALA A 146 -4.06 16.43 -2.98
N PHE A 147 -2.79 16.21 -2.63
CA PHE A 147 -1.75 15.84 -3.58
C PHE A 147 -2.04 14.49 -4.26
N SER A 148 -2.38 13.47 -3.47
CA SER A 148 -2.68 12.14 -4.00
C SER A 148 -3.95 12.12 -4.85
N LYS A 149 -4.98 12.86 -4.46
CA LYS A 149 -6.18 13.07 -5.29
C LYS A 149 -5.82 13.64 -6.66
N SER A 150 -4.99 14.70 -6.68
CA SER A 150 -4.54 15.33 -7.93
C SER A 150 -3.74 14.35 -8.81
N ASN A 151 -2.86 13.53 -8.22
CA ASN A 151 -2.15 12.50 -8.97
C ASN A 151 -3.08 11.42 -9.53
N PHE A 152 -4.12 11.02 -8.80
CA PHE A 152 -5.09 10.05 -9.31
C PHE A 152 -5.81 10.57 -10.56
N GLU A 153 -6.12 11.87 -10.61
CA GLU A 153 -6.69 12.52 -11.79
C GLU A 153 -5.71 12.55 -12.96
N VAL A 154 -4.44 12.93 -12.73
CA VAL A 154 -3.37 12.92 -13.76
C VAL A 154 -3.20 11.53 -14.37
N PHE A 155 -3.23 10.49 -13.53
CA PHE A 155 -3.11 9.10 -13.96
C PHE A 155 -4.44 8.45 -14.37
N LYS A 156 -5.53 9.24 -14.43
CA LYS A 156 -6.87 8.84 -14.89
C LYS A 156 -7.44 7.62 -14.13
N LEU A 157 -7.15 7.52 -12.84
CA LEU A 157 -7.67 6.45 -11.97
C LEU A 157 -9.12 6.78 -11.57
N LYS A 158 -10.08 6.03 -12.09
CA LYS A 158 -11.52 6.27 -11.88
C LYS A 158 -12.04 5.51 -10.65
N LYS A 159 -13.26 5.79 -10.20
CA LYS A 159 -13.93 5.06 -9.09
C LYS A 159 -13.12 5.00 -7.76
N LEU A 160 -12.29 6.01 -7.52
CA LEU A 160 -11.57 6.19 -6.27
C LEU A 160 -12.29 7.20 -5.38
N ARG A 161 -12.55 6.81 -4.13
CA ARG A 161 -13.06 7.70 -3.09
C ARG A 161 -11.95 7.93 -2.06
N LEU A 162 -11.29 9.07 -2.14
CA LEU A 162 -10.34 9.49 -1.11
C LEU A 162 -11.09 10.23 0.00
N LEU A 163 -10.99 9.75 1.23
CA LEU A 163 -11.54 10.38 2.42
C LEU A 163 -10.41 10.95 3.27
N GLN A 164 -10.39 12.27 3.43
CA GLN A 164 -9.52 12.89 4.42
C GLN A 164 -10.14 12.72 5.80
N VAL A 165 -9.45 12.00 6.69
CA VAL A 165 -9.95 11.72 8.05
C VAL A 165 -8.77 11.61 9.01
N ILE A 166 -8.84 12.34 10.12
CA ILE A 166 -8.00 12.05 11.29
C ILE A 166 -8.52 10.74 11.89
N LEU A 167 -7.77 9.64 11.75
CA LEU A 167 -8.21 8.28 12.10
C LEU A 167 -8.81 8.19 13.52
N MET A 168 -8.27 8.99 14.46
CA MET A 168 -8.74 9.07 15.85
C MET A 168 -10.17 9.61 16.00
N MET A 169 -10.65 10.43 15.07
CA MET A 169 -11.99 11.04 15.12
C MET A 169 -13.11 10.14 14.55
N LYS A 170 -12.79 9.12 13.74
CA LYS A 170 -13.81 8.33 13.02
C LYS A 170 -14.03 6.93 13.59
N LEU A 171 -13.03 6.33 14.25
CA LEU A 171 -13.22 5.06 14.95
C LEU A 171 -14.29 5.18 16.07
N ASN A 172 -14.39 6.34 16.72
CA ASN A 172 -15.42 6.59 17.74
C ASN A 172 -16.86 6.67 17.16
N ASN A 173 -17.00 6.89 15.85
CA ASN A 173 -18.29 6.98 15.15
C ASN A 173 -18.61 5.74 14.32
N LEU A 174 -17.71 4.76 14.27
CA LEU A 174 -17.98 3.47 13.64
C LEU A 174 -18.66 2.59 14.68
N LYS A 175 -20.00 2.48 14.59
CA LYS A 175 -20.71 1.41 15.30
C LYS A 175 -20.11 0.07 14.85
N PRO A 176 -19.72 -0.82 15.76
CA PRO A 176 -19.28 -2.15 15.37
C PRO A 176 -20.38 -2.78 14.51
N ILE A 177 -20.02 -3.19 13.31
CA ILE A 177 -20.87 -4.07 12.51
C ILE A 177 -20.73 -5.44 13.18
N VAL A 178 -21.61 -5.69 14.15
CA VAL A 178 -21.91 -7.07 14.55
C VAL A 178 -22.76 -7.61 13.43
N THR A 179 -22.15 -8.34 12.51
CA THR A 179 -22.89 -9.13 11.53
C THR A 179 -22.18 -10.46 11.38
N ILE A 180 -22.84 -11.46 12.01
CA ILE A 180 -22.62 -12.91 12.10
C ILE A 180 -21.37 -13.38 12.83
#